data_AF-J3LTV6-F1
#
_entry.id   AF-J3LTV6-F1
#
_cell.length_a   1.000
_cell.length_b   1.000
_cell.length_c   1.000
_cell.angle_alpha   90.00
_cell.angle_beta   90.00
_cell.angle_gamma   90.00
#
_symmetry.space_group_name_H-M   'P 1'
#
loop_
_entity.id
_entity.type
_entity.pdbx_description
1 polymer ?
#
loop_
_entity_poly.entity_id
_entity_poly.type
_entity_poly.pdbx_seq_one_letter_code
_entity_poly.pdbx_strand_id
1 'polypeptide(L)'
;MVSQFMMELQGLRTVDGEDPPRILHFNPRLRGDWSGKPVIEQNTCYRMQWGTSLRCEGWRSRADEETVDGMVKCEKWIRDDEERSEQSKTSWWLNRLIGRTKKISVDWPYPFVEDRLFVLTLTAGLEGYHVNIDGRHVTSFPYRTGFVLEDATGLSLNGDLDVHSVFAGTLPTAHPSFAPQKHLEMLPIWQSPPLPDDPVEIFIGILSAGNHFAERMAVRKTWMSAAQKSSNVVARFFVALNGRKEVNVELMKEAEFFGDIVIVPFMDSYDLVVLKTVAICEYGVRVVSARYIMKCDDDNFVRLESVMSELKKIPRGKSLYAGNMNYHHKPLRNGKWAVTYEEWPEEDYPTYANGPGYVISSDIADSIVSEFATHKLRLFKMEDVSMGMWVERFNNTGQVQYVHSVKFCQFGCIDDYYTAHYQSPRQMLCLWDKLQAGKAQCCNMR
;
A
#
# COMPACT_ATOMS: atom_id res chain seq x y z
N MET A 1 38.18 -16.13 -7.98
CA MET A 1 37.38 -15.00 -7.48
C MET A 1 36.33 -14.71 -8.54
N VAL A 2 35.07 -14.55 -8.14
CA VAL A 2 33.97 -14.22 -9.05
C VAL A 2 33.88 -12.70 -9.11
N SER A 3 34.08 -12.11 -10.28
CA SER A 3 33.92 -10.67 -10.46
C SER A 3 32.47 -10.26 -10.27
N GLN A 4 32.20 -9.39 -9.31
CA GLN A 4 30.86 -8.93 -8.95
C GLN A 4 30.89 -7.54 -8.33
N PHE A 5 29.76 -6.84 -8.43
CA PHE A 5 29.56 -5.59 -7.69
C PHE A 5 28.16 -5.54 -7.08
N MET A 6 27.97 -4.65 -6.12
CA MET A 6 26.69 -4.43 -5.44
C MET A 6 26.33 -2.95 -5.54
N MET A 7 25.09 -2.68 -5.91
CA MET A 7 24.45 -1.37 -5.76
C MET A 7 23.33 -1.50 -4.75
N GLU A 8 23.37 -0.68 -3.69
CA GLU A 8 22.40 -0.73 -2.62
C GLU A 8 21.75 0.63 -2.38
N LEU A 9 20.42 0.65 -2.34
CA LEU A 9 19.67 1.72 -1.69
C LEU A 9 19.58 1.40 -0.20
N GLN A 10 20.18 2.24 0.63
CA GLN A 10 20.30 2.04 2.07
C GLN A 10 19.40 3.01 2.83
N GLY A 11 18.73 2.50 3.87
CA GLY A 11 17.97 3.34 4.78
C GLY A 11 18.80 3.93 5.91
N LEU A 12 18.15 4.63 6.84
CA LEU A 12 18.84 5.24 7.97
C LEU A 12 19.33 4.16 8.94
N ARG A 13 20.59 4.27 9.39
CA ARG A 13 21.10 3.46 10.49
C ARG A 13 20.47 3.93 11.80
N THR A 14 19.66 3.09 12.43
CA THR A 14 18.92 3.43 13.66
C THR A 14 19.43 2.69 14.90
N VAL A 15 20.24 1.64 14.73
CA VAL A 15 20.77 0.81 15.83
C VAL A 15 22.30 0.74 15.74
N ASP A 16 22.98 1.07 16.83
CA ASP A 16 24.44 0.95 16.92
C ASP A 16 24.87 -0.52 16.87
N GLY A 17 25.82 -0.83 15.99
CA GLY A 17 26.32 -2.19 15.77
C GLY A 17 25.63 -2.96 14.64
N GLU A 18 24.51 -2.48 14.10
CA GLU A 18 23.87 -3.04 12.90
C GLU A 18 24.25 -2.25 11.64
N ASP A 19 24.20 -2.93 10.49
CA ASP A 19 24.29 -2.25 9.19
C ASP A 19 22.96 -1.57 8.84
N PRO A 20 22.98 -0.50 8.03
CA PRO A 20 21.76 0.09 7.49
C PRO A 20 20.88 -0.94 6.74
N PRO A 21 19.55 -0.82 6.80
CA PRO A 21 18.67 -1.68 6.02
C PRO A 21 18.91 -1.47 4.52
N ARG A 22 18.88 -2.56 3.74
CA ARG A 22 19.00 -2.52 2.28
C ARG A 22 17.58 -2.57 1.70
N ILE A 23 17.11 -1.41 1.29
CA ILE A 23 15.78 -1.20 0.69
C ILE A 23 15.75 -1.82 -0.71
N LEU A 24 16.86 -1.70 -1.43
CA LEU A 24 17.15 -2.46 -2.64
C LEU A 24 18.61 -2.90 -2.58
N HIS A 25 18.84 -4.19 -2.76
CA HIS A 25 20.15 -4.77 -3.02
C HIS A 25 20.14 -5.32 -4.43
N PHE A 26 21.02 -4.80 -5.30
CA PHE A 26 21.20 -5.26 -6.67
C PHE A 26 22.63 -5.77 -6.84
N ASN A 27 22.78 -7.06 -7.16
CA ASN A 27 24.08 -7.71 -7.20
C ASN A 27 24.22 -8.58 -8.47
N PRO A 28 24.77 -8.01 -9.56
CA PRO A 28 25.19 -8.77 -10.72
C PRO A 28 26.51 -9.50 -10.48
N ARG A 29 26.58 -10.74 -10.95
CA ARG A 29 27.74 -11.62 -10.85
C ARG A 29 28.07 -12.18 -12.23
N LEU A 30 29.32 -12.04 -12.68
CA LEU A 30 29.73 -12.51 -14.02
C LEU A 30 29.81 -14.04 -14.09
N ARG A 31 30.17 -14.67 -12.97
CA ARG A 31 30.23 -16.13 -12.80
C ARG A 31 29.43 -16.46 -11.55
N GLY A 32 28.13 -16.69 -11.67
CA GLY A 32 27.21 -16.89 -10.55
C GLY A 32 27.67 -17.98 -9.55
N ASP A 33 26.91 -18.12 -8.47
CA ASP A 33 27.40 -18.68 -7.20
C ASP A 33 28.11 -20.04 -7.31
N TRP A 34 27.70 -20.90 -8.24
CA TRP A 34 28.36 -22.18 -8.55
C TRP A 34 28.17 -22.65 -10.00
N SER A 35 27.34 -21.97 -10.80
CA SER A 35 26.92 -22.41 -12.14
C SER A 35 27.91 -22.07 -13.25
N GLY A 36 28.85 -21.16 -12.99
CA GLY A 36 29.71 -20.57 -14.02
C GLY A 36 28.97 -19.68 -15.02
N LYS A 37 27.64 -19.51 -14.88
CA LYS A 37 26.79 -18.67 -15.73
C LYS A 37 26.51 -17.32 -15.03
N PRO A 38 26.37 -16.21 -15.77
CA PRO A 38 26.06 -14.91 -15.17
C PRO A 38 24.68 -14.89 -14.50
N VAL A 39 24.55 -14.15 -13.40
CA VAL A 39 23.28 -13.99 -12.66
C VAL A 39 23.16 -12.58 -12.08
N ILE A 40 21.93 -12.06 -12.05
CA ILE A 40 21.59 -10.85 -11.30
C ILE A 40 20.70 -11.26 -10.14
N GLU A 41 21.12 -10.96 -8.92
CA GLU A 41 20.32 -11.16 -7.71
C GLU A 41 19.82 -9.81 -7.19
N GLN A 42 18.53 -9.76 -6.85
CA GLN A 42 17.89 -8.62 -6.21
C GLN A 42 17.20 -9.04 -4.91
N ASN A 43 17.36 -8.24 -3.86
CA ASN A 43 16.74 -8.53 -2.57
C ASN A 43 16.54 -7.27 -1.72
N THR A 44 15.94 -7.45 -0.55
CA THR A 44 15.90 -6.46 0.53
C THR A 44 16.41 -7.10 1.82
N CYS A 45 16.95 -6.27 2.72
CA CYS A 45 17.46 -6.71 4.02
C CYS A 45 17.02 -5.73 5.11
N TYR A 46 16.36 -6.23 6.14
CA TYR A 46 15.99 -5.45 7.33
C TYR A 46 16.51 -6.12 8.59
N ARG A 47 17.14 -5.36 9.49
CA ARG A 47 17.77 -5.89 10.72
C ARG A 47 18.62 -7.13 10.46
N MET A 48 19.49 -7.04 9.45
CA MET A 48 20.38 -8.12 9.01
C MET A 48 19.68 -9.40 8.51
N GLN A 49 18.35 -9.38 8.29
CA GLN A 49 17.59 -10.47 7.71
C GLN A 49 17.24 -10.19 6.25
N TRP A 50 17.71 -11.07 5.37
CA TRP A 50 17.38 -11.04 3.94
C TRP A 50 15.97 -11.60 3.69
N GLY A 51 15.21 -10.95 2.81
CA GLY A 51 13.96 -11.54 2.31
C GLY A 51 14.19 -12.55 1.17
N THR A 52 13.12 -12.94 0.49
CA THR A 52 13.17 -13.93 -0.61
C THR A 52 13.87 -13.37 -1.85
N SER A 53 15.03 -13.86 -2.26
CA SER A 53 15.72 -13.24 -3.41
C SER A 53 14.99 -13.43 -4.75
N LEU A 54 15.05 -12.40 -5.60
CA LEU A 54 14.65 -12.45 -7.01
C LEU A 54 15.91 -12.63 -7.84
N ARG A 55 16.00 -13.73 -8.60
CA ARG A 55 17.20 -14.10 -9.34
C ARG A 55 16.90 -14.20 -10.83
N CYS A 56 17.61 -13.40 -11.61
CA CYS A 56 17.57 -13.44 -13.06
C CYS A 56 18.78 -14.22 -13.57
N GLU A 57 18.54 -15.42 -14.07
CA GLU A 57 19.57 -16.34 -14.59
C GLU A 57 19.72 -16.26 -16.12
N GLY A 58 18.97 -15.36 -16.77
CA GLY A 58 19.04 -15.08 -18.20
C GLY A 58 17.92 -15.64 -19.05
N TRP A 59 16.89 -16.19 -18.39
CA TRP A 59 15.59 -16.45 -19.00
C TRP A 59 14.65 -15.27 -18.75
N ARG A 60 13.81 -14.95 -19.72
CA ARG A 60 12.74 -13.97 -19.52
C ARG A 60 11.74 -14.52 -18.51
N SER A 61 11.33 -13.72 -17.54
CA SER A 61 10.20 -14.05 -16.66
C SER A 61 8.96 -14.36 -17.50
N ARG A 62 8.14 -15.32 -17.03
CA ARG A 62 6.99 -15.76 -17.79
C ARG A 62 5.91 -14.67 -17.83
N ALA A 63 5.08 -14.67 -18.87
CA ALA A 63 4.03 -13.66 -19.03
C ALA A 63 2.85 -13.83 -18.05
N ASP A 64 2.73 -15.00 -17.43
CA ASP A 64 1.78 -15.31 -16.34
C ASP A 64 2.35 -14.99 -14.94
N GLU A 65 3.64 -14.65 -14.84
CA GLU A 65 4.21 -14.08 -13.62
C GLU A 65 3.88 -12.59 -13.53
N GLU A 66 3.59 -12.12 -12.32
CA GLU A 66 3.30 -10.71 -12.03
C GLU A 66 4.45 -9.79 -12.49
N THR A 67 4.13 -8.84 -13.36
CA THR A 67 5.05 -7.78 -13.85
C THR A 67 5.21 -6.67 -12.81
N VAL A 68 6.18 -5.78 -13.02
CA VAL A 68 6.34 -4.55 -12.24
C VAL A 68 6.23 -3.37 -13.20
N ASP A 69 5.21 -2.54 -13.04
CA ASP A 69 4.89 -1.42 -13.93
C ASP A 69 4.75 -1.85 -15.41
N GLY A 70 4.21 -3.05 -15.63
CA GLY A 70 4.08 -3.67 -16.96
C GLY A 70 5.41 -4.18 -17.55
N MET A 71 6.52 -4.08 -16.82
CA MET A 71 7.82 -4.62 -17.21
C MET A 71 8.08 -5.99 -16.57
N VAL A 72 8.82 -6.85 -17.27
CA VAL A 72 9.16 -8.19 -16.78
C VAL A 72 10.16 -8.11 -15.63
N LYS A 73 10.03 -9.01 -14.66
CA LYS A 73 11.00 -9.12 -13.56
C LYS A 73 12.41 -9.44 -14.07
N CYS A 74 12.55 -10.34 -15.04
CA CYS A 74 13.82 -10.67 -15.69
C CYS A 74 13.73 -10.61 -17.21
N GLU A 75 14.69 -9.98 -17.87
CA GLU A 75 14.87 -10.08 -19.32
C GLU A 75 15.73 -11.28 -19.72
N LYS A 76 15.57 -11.73 -20.97
CA LYS A 76 16.36 -12.83 -21.54
C LYS A 76 17.74 -12.34 -21.98
N TRP A 77 18.77 -13.15 -21.67
CA TRP A 77 20.12 -12.99 -22.22
C TRP A 77 20.88 -14.28 -22.55
N ILE A 78 20.25 -15.45 -22.37
CA ILE A 78 20.77 -16.74 -22.87
C ILE A 78 20.28 -16.96 -24.30
N ARG A 79 21.13 -17.46 -25.21
CA ARG A 79 20.75 -17.86 -26.58
C ARG A 79 19.97 -19.17 -26.59
N ASP A 80 19.01 -19.32 -27.49
CA ASP A 80 18.13 -20.50 -27.63
C ASP A 80 18.85 -21.81 -28.07
N ASP A 81 20.18 -21.83 -28.15
CA ASP A 81 20.96 -22.99 -28.63
C ASP A 81 21.09 -24.14 -27.58
N GLU A 82 20.54 -23.99 -26.36
CA GLU A 82 20.44 -25.07 -25.36
C GLU A 82 18.98 -25.58 -25.26
N GLU A 83 18.50 -26.26 -26.29
CA GLU A 83 17.17 -26.91 -26.30
C GLU A 83 17.03 -27.96 -25.17
N ARG A 84 16.08 -27.73 -24.25
CA ARG A 84 15.37 -28.83 -23.60
C ARG A 84 14.33 -29.36 -24.58
N SER A 85 14.62 -30.54 -25.13
CA SER A 85 13.74 -31.35 -25.94
C SER A 85 12.42 -31.67 -25.22
N GLU A 86 11.33 -30.98 -25.53
CA GLU A 86 9.97 -31.53 -25.48
C GLU A 86 9.05 -30.66 -26.35
N GLN A 87 9.05 -30.91 -27.67
CA GLN A 87 7.90 -30.57 -28.51
C GLN A 87 7.29 -31.85 -29.08
N SER A 88 6.11 -32.16 -28.55
CA SER A 88 5.13 -33.10 -29.07
C SER A 88 4.91 -32.90 -30.57
N LYS A 89 5.06 -33.98 -31.34
CA LYS A 89 4.99 -34.08 -32.81
C LYS A 89 3.59 -33.89 -33.40
N THR A 90 2.76 -32.99 -32.87
CA THR A 90 1.36 -32.85 -33.30
C THR A 90 0.98 -31.49 -33.90
N SER A 91 1.83 -30.46 -33.86
CA SER A 91 1.44 -29.12 -34.37
C SER A 91 1.99 -28.72 -35.75
N TRP A 92 2.85 -29.53 -36.37
CA TRP A 92 3.57 -29.12 -37.59
C TRP A 92 2.64 -28.80 -38.78
N TRP A 93 1.45 -29.40 -38.81
CA TRP A 93 0.46 -29.22 -39.88
C TRP A 93 -0.46 -28.01 -39.67
N LEU A 94 -0.66 -27.56 -38.42
CA LEU A 94 -1.62 -26.50 -38.08
C LEU A 94 -1.08 -25.08 -38.30
N ASN A 95 0.25 -24.91 -38.38
CA ASN A 95 0.88 -23.60 -38.52
C ASN A 95 0.91 -23.06 -39.97
N ARG A 96 0.31 -23.78 -40.94
CA ARG A 96 0.34 -23.37 -42.35
C ARG A 96 -0.81 -22.46 -42.79
N LEU A 97 -1.74 -22.13 -41.90
CA LEU A 97 -2.99 -21.41 -42.24
C LEU A 97 -3.19 -20.05 -41.58
N ILE A 98 -2.28 -19.57 -40.73
CA ILE A 98 -2.44 -18.26 -40.09
C ILE A 98 -1.12 -17.49 -40.20
N GLY A 99 -1.15 -16.41 -40.97
CA GLY A 99 -0.04 -15.47 -41.11
C GLY A 99 0.37 -14.93 -39.74
N ARG A 100 1.53 -15.35 -39.23
CA ARG A 100 2.16 -14.77 -38.05
C ARG A 100 3.12 -13.67 -38.49
N THR A 101 2.89 -12.47 -38.00
CA THR A 101 3.95 -11.47 -37.81
C THR A 101 5.06 -12.12 -36.98
N LYS A 102 6.23 -12.33 -37.58
CA LYS A 102 7.42 -12.80 -36.87
C LYS A 102 7.80 -11.71 -35.86
N LYS A 103 7.47 -11.91 -34.58
CA LYS A 103 8.09 -11.17 -33.48
C LYS A 103 9.57 -11.53 -33.53
N ILE A 104 10.41 -10.58 -33.97
CA ILE A 104 11.86 -10.72 -33.95
C ILE A 104 12.25 -10.69 -32.46
N SER A 105 12.58 -11.85 -31.88
CA SER A 105 13.26 -11.91 -30.59
C SER A 105 14.72 -11.56 -30.83
N VAL A 106 15.09 -10.31 -30.58
CA VAL A 106 16.51 -9.94 -30.54
C VAL A 106 17.07 -10.54 -29.25
N ASP A 107 17.88 -11.58 -29.36
CA ASP A 107 18.60 -12.17 -28.23
C ASP A 107 19.81 -11.30 -27.92
N TRP A 108 19.86 -10.75 -26.70
CA TRP A 108 20.89 -9.82 -26.28
C TRP A 108 21.80 -10.44 -25.22
N PRO A 109 23.11 -10.17 -25.21
CA PRO A 109 24.03 -10.76 -24.24
C PRO A 109 23.83 -10.21 -22.82
N TYR A 110 24.43 -10.88 -21.84
CA TYR A 110 24.50 -10.42 -20.46
C TYR A 110 25.10 -9.00 -20.41
N PRO A 111 24.51 -8.06 -19.64
CA PRO A 111 24.81 -6.63 -19.79
C PRO A 111 26.14 -6.19 -19.16
N PHE A 112 26.80 -7.03 -18.35
CA PHE A 112 28.06 -6.68 -17.67
C PHE A 112 29.22 -7.51 -18.20
N VAL A 113 30.35 -6.85 -18.47
CA VAL A 113 31.57 -7.46 -19.00
C VAL A 113 32.77 -6.75 -18.35
N GLU A 114 33.82 -7.51 -18.01
CA GLU A 114 35.07 -6.93 -17.49
C GLU A 114 35.67 -5.94 -18.48
N ASP A 115 36.32 -4.90 -17.96
CA ASP A 115 37.01 -3.85 -18.72
C ASP A 115 36.12 -3.09 -19.73
N ARG A 116 34.81 -3.05 -19.51
CA ARG A 116 33.87 -2.24 -20.31
C ARG A 116 33.10 -1.23 -19.47
N LEU A 117 32.99 -0.02 -20.02
CA LEU A 117 32.10 1.02 -19.51
C LEU A 117 30.64 0.65 -19.76
N PHE A 118 29.79 0.95 -18.79
CA PHE A 118 28.34 0.87 -18.91
C PHE A 118 27.70 2.01 -18.13
N VAL A 119 26.46 2.35 -18.49
CA VAL A 119 25.60 3.28 -17.75
C VAL A 119 24.50 2.48 -17.08
N LEU A 120 24.51 2.42 -15.75
CA LEU A 120 23.41 1.87 -14.97
C LEU A 120 22.45 2.99 -14.57
N THR A 121 21.18 2.84 -14.95
CA THR A 121 20.10 3.72 -14.55
C THR A 121 19.11 2.95 -13.70
N LEU A 122 19.02 3.32 -12.41
CA LEU A 122 17.98 2.86 -11.51
C LEU A 122 16.81 3.84 -11.55
N THR A 123 15.62 3.36 -11.87
CA THR A 123 14.38 4.15 -11.86
C THR A 123 13.42 3.56 -10.83
N ALA A 124 12.75 4.41 -10.06
CA ALA A 124 11.68 4.01 -9.17
C ALA A 124 10.33 4.27 -9.86
N GLY A 125 9.56 3.21 -10.10
CA GLY A 125 8.23 3.20 -10.69
C GLY A 125 7.12 3.25 -9.62
N LEU A 126 5.89 2.87 -9.99
CA LEU A 126 4.77 2.81 -9.04
C LEU A 126 4.74 1.48 -8.29
N GLU A 127 5.15 0.39 -8.94
CA GLU A 127 5.10 -0.96 -8.39
C GLU A 127 6.48 -1.47 -7.95
N GLY A 128 7.57 -0.84 -8.41
CA GLY A 128 8.90 -1.23 -7.98
C GLY A 128 10.06 -0.46 -8.63
N TYR A 129 11.24 -1.06 -8.53
CA TYR A 129 12.48 -0.55 -9.10
C TYR A 129 12.75 -1.17 -10.47
N HIS A 130 13.30 -0.37 -11.38
CA HIS A 130 13.68 -0.80 -12.72
C HIS A 130 15.15 -0.49 -12.98
N VAL A 131 15.89 -1.49 -13.42
CA VAL A 131 17.31 -1.36 -13.75
C VAL A 131 17.47 -1.41 -15.26
N ASN A 132 17.99 -0.32 -15.80
CA ASN A 132 18.36 -0.20 -17.20
C ASN A 132 19.87 -0.10 -17.34
N ILE A 133 20.46 -0.87 -18.25
CA ILE A 133 21.89 -0.79 -18.60
C ILE A 133 22.01 -0.28 -20.03
N ASP A 134 22.79 0.77 -20.23
CA ASP A 134 22.99 1.46 -21.52
C ASP A 134 21.66 1.81 -22.22
N GLY A 135 20.68 2.27 -21.42
CA GLY A 135 19.34 2.66 -21.87
C GLY A 135 18.37 1.51 -22.12
N ARG A 136 18.78 0.26 -21.87
CA ARG A 136 17.92 -0.93 -22.05
C ARG A 136 17.51 -1.54 -20.72
N HIS A 137 16.21 -1.83 -20.58
CA HIS A 137 15.69 -2.56 -19.43
C HIS A 137 16.28 -3.97 -19.30
N VAL A 138 16.73 -4.31 -18.09
CA VAL A 138 17.34 -5.61 -17.76
C VAL A 138 16.51 -6.36 -16.73
N THR A 139 16.05 -5.69 -15.69
CA THR A 139 15.29 -6.33 -14.62
C THR A 139 14.45 -5.32 -13.84
N SER A 140 13.34 -5.82 -13.31
CA SER A 140 12.49 -5.08 -12.39
C SER A 140 12.34 -5.83 -11.07
N PHE A 141 12.29 -5.08 -9.97
CA PHE A 141 12.14 -5.61 -8.63
C PHE A 141 10.97 -4.92 -7.92
N PRO A 142 9.91 -5.66 -7.54
CA PRO A 142 8.74 -5.05 -6.92
C PRO A 142 9.11 -4.45 -5.55
N TYR A 143 8.42 -3.38 -5.16
CA TYR A 143 8.53 -2.86 -3.80
C TYR A 143 8.16 -3.95 -2.79
N ARG A 144 8.84 -3.94 -1.65
CA ARG A 144 8.55 -4.85 -0.56
C ARG A 144 7.82 -4.15 0.54
N THR A 145 6.81 -4.81 1.07
CA THR A 145 6.04 -4.30 2.19
C THR A 145 6.95 -3.94 3.36
N GLY A 146 6.91 -2.67 3.79
CA GLY A 146 7.77 -2.15 4.87
C GLY A 146 9.08 -1.50 4.39
N PHE A 147 9.28 -1.38 3.08
CA PHE A 147 10.39 -0.62 2.49
C PHE A 147 9.80 0.32 1.43
N VAL A 148 9.71 1.60 1.75
CA VAL A 148 9.31 2.61 0.76
C VAL A 148 10.55 3.27 0.17
N LEU A 149 10.45 3.78 -1.07
CA LEU A 149 11.57 4.48 -1.71
C LEU A 149 12.11 5.60 -0.83
N GLU A 150 11.24 6.25 -0.08
CA GLU A 150 11.56 7.40 0.74
C GLU A 150 12.35 7.05 2.00
N ASP A 151 12.41 5.77 2.36
CA ASP A 151 13.33 5.29 3.39
C ASP A 151 14.77 5.30 2.89
N ALA A 152 15.02 5.38 1.58
CA ALA A 152 16.35 5.33 1.00
C ALA A 152 17.07 6.67 1.19
N THR A 153 17.94 6.70 2.20
CA THR A 153 18.74 7.87 2.57
C THR A 153 20.16 7.82 2.05
N GLY A 154 20.60 6.68 1.51
CA GLY A 154 21.95 6.49 1.01
C GLY A 154 22.01 5.58 -0.22
N LEU A 155 23.06 5.78 -1.03
CA LEU A 155 23.48 4.88 -2.09
C LEU A 155 24.85 4.31 -1.71
N SER A 156 24.97 2.99 -1.76
CA SER A 156 26.26 2.29 -1.58
C SER A 156 26.60 1.52 -2.85
N LEU A 157 27.86 1.64 -3.28
CA LEU A 157 28.43 0.93 -4.42
C LEU A 157 29.68 0.20 -3.93
N ASN A 158 29.69 -1.13 -3.99
CA ASN A 158 30.76 -1.97 -3.47
C ASN A 158 31.15 -3.07 -4.46
N GLY A 159 32.34 -3.67 -4.28
CA GLY A 159 32.84 -4.78 -5.10
C GLY A 159 33.75 -4.34 -6.25
N ASP A 160 33.80 -5.14 -7.30
CA ASP A 160 34.70 -4.98 -8.45
C ASP A 160 34.13 -3.97 -9.46
N LEU A 161 33.99 -2.71 -9.03
CA LEU A 161 33.42 -1.62 -9.82
C LEU A 161 34.25 -0.34 -9.70
N ASP A 162 34.74 0.15 -10.83
CA ASP A 162 35.36 1.47 -10.94
C ASP A 162 34.29 2.53 -11.29
N VAL A 163 33.91 3.34 -10.29
CA VAL A 163 32.85 4.34 -10.43
C VAL A 163 33.44 5.65 -10.98
N HIS A 164 33.09 5.99 -12.21
CA HIS A 164 33.52 7.24 -12.83
C HIS A 164 32.72 8.45 -12.33
N SER A 165 31.39 8.34 -12.25
CA SER A 165 30.50 9.42 -11.82
C SER A 165 29.14 8.88 -11.40
N VAL A 166 28.51 9.55 -10.44
CA VAL A 166 27.13 9.25 -10.01
C VAL A 166 26.29 10.51 -10.16
N PHE A 167 25.13 10.37 -10.77
CA PHE A 167 24.14 11.44 -10.89
C PHE A 167 22.84 10.96 -10.25
N ALA A 168 22.26 11.81 -9.41
CA ALA A 168 20.92 11.64 -8.90
C ALA A 168 20.09 12.84 -9.34
N GLY A 169 18.96 12.57 -9.96
CA GLY A 169 18.06 13.60 -10.45
C GLY A 169 16.74 12.98 -10.86
N THR A 170 15.73 13.82 -11.01
CA THR A 170 14.53 13.42 -11.72
C THR A 170 14.92 13.27 -13.20
N LEU A 171 14.84 12.07 -13.76
CA LEU A 171 14.89 11.92 -15.22
C LEU A 171 13.80 12.84 -15.79
N PRO A 172 14.03 13.54 -16.93
CA PRO A 172 12.95 14.22 -17.64
C PRO A 172 12.09 13.14 -18.28
N THR A 173 11.28 12.45 -17.49
CA THR A 173 10.36 11.44 -17.95
C THR A 173 9.16 12.15 -18.55
N ALA A 174 8.93 11.86 -19.82
CA ALA A 174 7.61 11.96 -20.43
C ALA A 174 6.64 10.92 -19.81
N HIS A 175 6.51 10.93 -18.48
CA HIS A 175 5.41 10.33 -17.73
C HIS A 175 4.72 11.47 -16.96
N PRO A 176 3.52 11.90 -17.36
CA PRO A 176 2.80 12.96 -16.70
C PRO A 176 2.16 12.39 -15.44
N SER A 177 2.94 12.29 -14.37
CA SER A 177 2.41 11.85 -13.08
C SER A 177 3.11 12.59 -11.94
N PHE A 178 2.39 13.62 -11.45
CA PHE A 178 2.31 14.06 -10.05
C PHE A 178 3.26 15.11 -9.45
N ALA A 179 4.22 15.72 -10.15
CA ALA A 179 4.93 16.89 -9.59
C ALA A 179 4.35 18.25 -10.04
N PRO A 180 4.13 18.54 -11.34
CA PRO A 180 3.47 19.79 -11.76
C PRO A 180 1.94 19.72 -11.66
N GLN A 181 1.36 18.52 -11.57
CA GLN A 181 -0.10 18.31 -11.52
C GLN A 181 -0.71 18.64 -10.16
N LYS A 182 0.04 18.62 -9.04
CA LYS A 182 -0.55 18.90 -7.72
C LYS A 182 -1.29 20.24 -7.69
N HIS A 183 -0.71 21.27 -8.31
CA HIS A 183 -1.35 22.60 -8.38
C HIS A 183 -2.53 22.63 -9.36
N LEU A 184 -2.53 21.79 -10.40
CA LEU A 184 -3.66 21.65 -11.34
C LEU A 184 -4.81 20.82 -10.74
N GLU A 185 -4.55 20.02 -9.71
CA GLU A 185 -5.54 19.16 -9.04
C GLU A 185 -6.19 19.83 -7.81
N MET A 186 -5.65 20.95 -7.33
CA MET A 186 -6.24 21.80 -6.28
C MET A 186 -7.37 22.64 -6.86
N LEU A 187 -8.50 22.00 -7.16
CA LEU A 187 -9.72 22.64 -7.66
C LEU A 187 -10.74 22.84 -6.52
N PRO A 188 -11.44 24.00 -6.45
CA PRO A 188 -12.44 24.27 -5.40
C PRO A 188 -13.57 23.24 -5.30
N ILE A 189 -13.89 22.54 -6.40
CA ILE A 189 -14.94 21.51 -6.44
C ILE A 189 -14.66 20.32 -5.49
N TRP A 190 -13.40 20.12 -5.10
CA TRP A 190 -12.99 19.04 -4.19
C TRP A 190 -12.83 19.50 -2.73
N GLN A 191 -12.99 20.81 -2.45
CA GLN A 191 -12.92 21.32 -1.09
C GLN A 191 -14.06 20.74 -0.26
N SER A 192 -13.77 20.39 0.98
CA SER A 192 -14.81 19.97 1.90
C SER A 192 -15.75 21.14 2.18
N PRO A 193 -17.07 20.89 2.22
CA PRO A 193 -17.99 21.86 2.81
C PRO A 193 -17.67 22.07 4.29
N PRO A 194 -18.13 23.20 4.87
CA PRO A 194 -18.13 23.38 6.31
C PRO A 194 -18.91 22.25 6.99
N LEU A 195 -18.64 22.03 8.28
CA LEU A 195 -19.39 21.05 9.05
C LEU A 195 -20.88 21.46 9.07
N PRO A 196 -21.80 20.50 8.91
CA PRO A 196 -23.24 20.78 8.94
C PRO A 196 -23.69 21.15 10.36
N ASP A 197 -24.69 22.03 10.46
CA ASP A 197 -25.39 22.32 11.72
C ASP A 197 -26.38 21.20 12.08
N ASP A 198 -26.85 20.46 11.07
CA ASP A 198 -27.77 19.34 11.22
C ASP A 198 -27.06 18.07 11.78
N PRO A 199 -27.80 17.17 12.44
CA PRO A 199 -27.23 15.93 12.96
C PRO A 199 -26.57 15.07 11.88
N VAL A 200 -25.31 14.72 12.09
CA VAL A 200 -24.55 13.83 11.20
C VAL A 200 -24.91 12.38 11.53
N GLU A 201 -25.41 11.65 10.52
CA GLU A 201 -25.74 10.24 10.68
C GLU A 201 -24.47 9.39 10.70
N ILE A 202 -23.48 9.71 9.85
CA ILE A 202 -22.21 9.00 9.80
C ILE A 202 -21.03 9.95 9.59
N PHE A 203 -20.01 9.81 10.44
CA PHE A 203 -18.70 10.39 10.25
C PHE A 203 -17.73 9.32 9.75
N ILE A 204 -16.92 9.63 8.75
CA ILE A 204 -15.93 8.73 8.15
C ILE A 204 -14.53 9.30 8.40
N GLY A 205 -13.79 8.67 9.29
CA GLY A 205 -12.37 8.93 9.51
C GLY A 205 -11.52 8.06 8.59
N ILE A 206 -10.71 8.71 7.75
CA ILE A 206 -9.86 8.05 6.75
C ILE A 206 -8.41 8.13 7.21
N LEU A 207 -7.79 6.99 7.54
CA LEU A 207 -6.37 6.95 7.84
C LEU A 207 -5.55 7.22 6.57
N SER A 208 -4.58 8.14 6.66
CA SER A 208 -3.68 8.47 5.55
C SER A 208 -2.30 8.90 6.08
N ALA A 209 -1.33 9.06 5.18
CA ALA A 209 0.05 9.45 5.49
C ALA A 209 0.46 10.74 4.74
N GLY A 210 1.44 11.48 5.27
CA GLY A 210 1.80 12.81 4.74
C GLY A 210 2.12 12.85 3.24
N ASN A 211 2.72 11.78 2.69
CA ASN A 211 3.07 11.65 1.27
C ASN A 211 1.95 11.07 0.39
N HIS A 212 0.82 10.63 0.94
CA HIS A 212 -0.28 9.98 0.21
C HIS A 212 -1.24 10.98 -0.49
N PHE A 213 -0.70 11.98 -1.19
CA PHE A 213 -1.51 12.98 -1.88
C PHE A 213 -2.39 12.35 -2.97
N ALA A 214 -1.86 11.39 -3.72
CA ALA A 214 -2.57 10.79 -4.86
C ALA A 214 -3.75 9.92 -4.40
N GLU A 215 -3.58 9.18 -3.31
CA GLU A 215 -4.58 8.37 -2.63
C GLU A 215 -5.72 9.26 -2.14
N ARG A 216 -5.40 10.32 -1.39
CA ARG A 216 -6.41 11.30 -0.94
C ARG A 216 -7.15 11.95 -2.10
N MET A 217 -6.45 12.34 -3.17
CA MET A 217 -7.08 12.90 -4.36
C MET A 217 -7.99 11.89 -5.07
N ALA A 218 -7.62 10.61 -5.13
CA ALA A 218 -8.49 9.57 -5.68
C ALA A 218 -9.75 9.39 -4.84
N VAL A 219 -9.63 9.37 -3.51
CA VAL A 219 -10.77 9.33 -2.60
C VAL A 219 -11.70 10.55 -2.82
N ARG A 220 -11.14 11.77 -2.85
CA ARG A 220 -11.88 13.03 -3.13
C ARG A 220 -12.65 12.98 -4.45
N LYS A 221 -11.99 12.55 -5.52
CA LYS A 221 -12.57 12.47 -6.88
C LYS A 221 -13.62 11.37 -7.04
N THR A 222 -13.71 10.44 -6.09
CA THR A 222 -14.56 9.26 -6.18
C THR A 222 -15.65 9.28 -5.10
N TRP A 223 -15.67 8.30 -4.20
CA TRP A 223 -16.76 8.09 -3.26
C TRP A 223 -16.91 9.21 -2.24
N MET A 224 -15.84 9.93 -1.89
CA MET A 224 -15.92 11.07 -0.99
C MET A 224 -16.69 12.25 -1.62
N SER A 225 -16.70 12.37 -2.94
CA SER A 225 -17.52 13.38 -3.63
C SER A 225 -19.04 13.17 -3.41
N ALA A 226 -19.48 11.92 -3.21
CA ALA A 226 -20.86 11.64 -2.81
C ALA A 226 -21.11 11.97 -1.34
N ALA A 227 -20.14 11.70 -0.46
CA ALA A 227 -20.20 12.09 0.94
C ALA A 227 -20.33 13.63 1.09
N GLN A 228 -19.52 14.40 0.35
CA GLN A 228 -19.54 15.88 0.36
C GLN A 228 -20.87 16.48 -0.16
N LYS A 229 -21.64 15.72 -0.96
CA LYS A 229 -22.97 16.15 -1.44
C LYS A 229 -24.10 15.80 -0.48
N SER A 230 -23.84 15.00 0.55
CA SER A 230 -24.83 14.61 1.55
C SER A 230 -24.79 15.56 2.75
N SER A 231 -25.95 15.98 3.25
CA SER A 231 -26.02 16.86 4.42
C SER A 231 -25.78 16.16 5.77
N ASN A 232 -25.82 14.81 5.79
CA ASN A 232 -25.72 14.00 7.00
C ASN A 232 -24.49 13.08 7.03
N VAL A 233 -23.52 13.31 6.15
CA VAL A 233 -22.28 12.53 6.05
C VAL A 233 -21.09 13.48 6.09
N VAL A 234 -20.11 13.20 6.94
CA VAL A 234 -18.86 13.96 7.00
C VAL A 234 -17.70 13.00 6.82
N ALA A 235 -16.72 13.34 5.98
CA ALA A 235 -15.50 12.57 5.79
C ALA A 235 -14.26 13.44 6.00
N ARG A 236 -13.26 12.93 6.72
CA ARG A 236 -11.99 13.63 7.01
C ARG A 236 -10.82 12.66 6.96
N PHE A 237 -9.68 13.12 6.43
CA PHE A 237 -8.41 12.40 6.50
C PHE A 237 -7.70 12.69 7.82
N PHE A 238 -7.12 11.66 8.44
CA PHE A 238 -6.30 11.77 9.64
C PHE A 238 -4.87 11.46 9.29
N VAL A 239 -4.01 12.50 9.35
CA VAL A 239 -2.63 12.43 8.88
C VAL A 239 -1.68 12.87 9.99
N ALA A 240 -0.67 12.05 10.27
CA ALA A 240 0.39 12.37 11.22
C ALA A 240 1.55 13.09 10.51
N LEU A 241 2.44 13.71 11.28
CA LEU A 241 3.61 14.41 10.74
C LEU A 241 4.63 13.42 10.17
N ASN A 242 5.19 13.75 9.01
CA ASN A 242 6.25 12.97 8.37
C ASN A 242 7.63 13.40 8.89
N GLY A 243 8.60 12.47 8.91
CA GLY A 243 10.01 12.76 9.26
C GLY A 243 10.65 13.84 8.38
N ARG A 244 10.18 13.97 7.13
CA ARG A 244 10.64 14.96 6.17
C ARG A 244 9.82 16.25 6.26
N LYS A 245 10.50 17.38 6.46
CA LYS A 245 9.86 18.69 6.62
C LYS A 245 9.14 19.13 5.35
N GLU A 246 9.69 18.81 4.20
CA GLU A 246 9.15 19.18 2.88
C GLU A 246 7.79 18.52 2.65
N VAL A 247 7.63 17.26 3.08
CA VAL A 247 6.34 16.55 3.05
C VAL A 247 5.31 17.26 3.92
N ASN A 248 5.71 17.69 5.12
CA ASN A 248 4.81 18.42 6.03
C ASN A 248 4.40 19.79 5.46
N VAL A 249 5.31 20.50 4.79
CA VAL A 249 4.98 21.78 4.13
C VAL A 249 3.91 21.58 3.05
N GLU A 250 4.06 20.56 2.21
CA GLU A 250 3.06 20.27 1.17
C GLU A 250 1.73 19.78 1.76
N LEU A 251 1.78 18.95 2.81
CA LEU A 251 0.60 18.51 3.55
C LEU A 251 -0.17 19.69 4.16
N MET A 252 0.53 20.69 4.72
CA MET A 252 -0.11 21.88 5.31
C MET A 252 -0.82 22.71 4.24
N LYS A 253 -0.21 22.90 3.06
CA LYS A 253 -0.85 23.59 1.93
C LYS A 253 -2.09 22.83 1.45
N GLU A 254 -2.00 21.51 1.38
CA GLU A 254 -3.14 20.67 1.02
C GLU A 254 -4.27 20.77 2.05
N ALA A 255 -3.95 20.67 3.34
CA ALA A 255 -4.91 20.77 4.43
C ALA A 255 -5.62 22.13 4.45
N GLU A 256 -4.85 23.22 4.27
CA GLU A 256 -5.39 24.58 4.17
C GLU A 256 -6.34 24.73 2.97
N PHE A 257 -5.98 24.15 1.84
CA PHE A 257 -6.78 24.28 0.63
C PHE A 257 -8.05 23.44 0.65
N PHE A 258 -7.97 22.14 0.95
CA PHE A 258 -9.13 21.24 0.85
C PHE A 258 -10.01 21.24 2.11
N GLY A 259 -9.48 21.66 3.26
CA GLY A 259 -10.25 21.75 4.51
C GLY A 259 -10.74 20.40 5.05
N ASP A 260 -10.18 19.29 4.57
CA ASP A 260 -10.63 17.93 4.85
C ASP A 260 -9.60 17.07 5.59
N ILE A 261 -8.47 17.66 6.00
CA ILE A 261 -7.39 16.97 6.70
C ILE A 261 -7.34 17.42 8.16
N VAL A 262 -7.42 16.45 9.07
CA VAL A 262 -7.10 16.59 10.49
C VAL A 262 -5.67 16.14 10.70
N ILE A 263 -4.77 17.09 10.95
CA ILE A 263 -3.36 16.78 11.24
C ILE A 263 -3.23 16.46 12.73
N VAL A 264 -2.74 15.26 13.04
CA VAL A 264 -2.49 14.84 14.42
C VAL A 264 -1.03 15.11 14.81
N PRO A 265 -0.76 15.63 16.03
CA PRO A 265 0.52 16.23 16.39
C PRO A 265 1.56 15.19 16.87
N PHE A 266 1.73 14.11 16.12
CA PHE A 266 2.77 13.10 16.38
C PHE A 266 3.40 12.61 15.07
N MET A 267 4.54 11.95 15.18
CA MET A 267 5.28 11.41 14.03
C MET A 267 4.59 10.15 13.50
N ASP A 268 4.45 10.04 12.18
CA ASP A 268 3.83 8.88 11.56
C ASP A 268 4.72 7.65 11.75
N SER A 269 4.14 6.63 12.38
CA SER A 269 4.76 5.35 12.67
C SER A 269 3.66 4.31 12.78
N TYR A 270 3.94 3.09 12.33
CA TYR A 270 2.98 1.98 12.39
C TYR A 270 2.45 1.77 13.82
N ASP A 271 3.32 1.82 14.83
CA ASP A 271 2.95 1.60 16.23
C ASP A 271 2.04 2.71 16.81
N LEU A 272 1.99 3.87 16.14
CA LEU A 272 1.19 5.03 16.53
C LEU A 272 -0.10 5.19 15.72
N VAL A 273 -0.36 4.28 14.78
CA VAL A 273 -1.60 4.28 13.98
C VAL A 273 -2.83 4.21 14.89
N VAL A 274 -2.76 3.46 15.99
CA VAL A 274 -3.82 3.37 17.01
C VAL A 274 -4.23 4.74 17.56
N LEU A 275 -3.31 5.71 17.66
CA LEU A 275 -3.61 7.06 18.12
C LEU A 275 -4.40 7.86 17.08
N LYS A 276 -4.22 7.59 15.78
CA LYS A 276 -5.07 8.19 14.74
C LYS A 276 -6.51 7.72 14.90
N THR A 277 -6.74 6.45 15.25
CA THR A 277 -8.08 5.93 15.51
C THR A 277 -8.73 6.55 16.74
N VAL A 278 -7.97 6.75 17.83
CA VAL A 278 -8.48 7.51 18.98
C VAL A 278 -8.90 8.92 18.56
N ALA A 279 -8.09 9.59 17.71
CA ALA A 279 -8.43 10.90 17.18
C ALA A 279 -9.68 10.88 16.27
N ILE A 280 -9.89 9.81 15.49
CA ILE A 280 -11.12 9.60 14.71
C ILE A 280 -12.33 9.51 15.64
N CYS A 281 -12.26 8.69 16.70
CA CYS A 281 -13.32 8.59 17.69
C CYS A 281 -13.60 9.95 18.35
N GLU A 282 -12.55 10.66 18.77
CA GLU A 282 -12.67 11.96 19.41
C GLU A 282 -13.32 12.99 18.50
N TYR A 283 -12.88 13.08 17.25
CA TYR A 283 -13.44 14.02 16.28
C TYR A 283 -14.89 13.68 15.96
N GLY A 284 -15.20 12.39 15.77
CA GLY A 284 -16.56 11.93 15.50
C GLY A 284 -17.55 12.28 16.63
N VAL A 285 -17.12 12.17 17.89
CA VAL A 285 -17.98 12.44 19.06
C VAL A 285 -18.02 13.93 19.39
N ARG A 286 -16.86 14.58 19.54
CA ARG A 286 -16.75 15.92 20.12
C ARG A 286 -16.88 17.05 19.10
N VAL A 287 -16.48 16.82 17.85
CA VAL A 287 -16.48 17.84 16.80
C VAL A 287 -17.68 17.70 15.87
N VAL A 288 -17.95 16.47 15.43
CA VAL A 288 -19.03 16.18 14.47
C VAL A 288 -20.32 15.76 15.16
N SER A 289 -20.24 15.20 16.37
CA SER A 289 -21.37 14.61 17.10
C SER A 289 -22.17 13.63 16.22
N ALA A 290 -21.44 12.77 15.50
CA ALA A 290 -22.02 11.81 14.57
C ALA A 290 -22.62 10.60 15.30
N ARG A 291 -23.73 10.09 14.78
CA ARG A 291 -24.37 8.90 15.34
C ARG A 291 -23.55 7.62 15.13
N TYR A 292 -22.94 7.48 13.96
CA TYR A 292 -22.03 6.38 13.63
C TYR A 292 -20.67 6.93 13.22
N ILE A 293 -19.61 6.23 13.61
CA ILE A 293 -18.23 6.54 13.23
C ILE A 293 -17.72 5.37 12.40
N MET A 294 -17.35 5.63 11.16
CA MET A 294 -16.68 4.69 10.27
C MET A 294 -15.20 5.00 10.20
N LYS A 295 -14.37 3.96 10.33
CA LYS A 295 -12.94 4.01 10.01
C LYS A 295 -12.72 3.31 8.68
N CYS A 296 -11.91 3.91 7.80
CA CYS A 296 -11.31 3.23 6.65
C CYS A 296 -9.92 3.81 6.37
N ASP A 297 -9.20 3.23 5.41
CA ASP A 297 -7.89 3.70 4.99
C ASP A 297 -8.00 4.41 3.63
N ASP A 298 -6.95 5.10 3.20
CA ASP A 298 -6.91 5.87 1.95
C ASP A 298 -6.75 5.03 0.68
N ASP A 299 -6.65 3.70 0.84
CA ASP A 299 -6.71 2.68 -0.20
C ASP A 299 -8.03 1.87 -0.17
N ASN A 300 -9.05 2.35 0.56
CA ASN A 300 -10.39 1.77 0.56
C ASN A 300 -11.33 2.53 -0.39
N PHE A 301 -12.10 1.77 -1.18
CA PHE A 301 -13.25 2.30 -1.90
C PHE A 301 -14.55 1.97 -1.16
N VAL A 302 -15.34 2.99 -0.80
CA VAL A 302 -16.55 2.83 0.03
C VAL A 302 -17.83 3.04 -0.79
N ARG A 303 -18.75 2.07 -0.76
CA ARG A 303 -20.12 2.25 -1.26
C ARG A 303 -21.02 2.79 -0.16
N LEU A 304 -20.99 4.10 0.02
CA LEU A 304 -21.67 4.83 1.11
C LEU A 304 -23.14 4.42 1.29
N GLU A 305 -23.94 4.43 0.22
CA GLU A 305 -25.36 4.05 0.28
C GLU A 305 -25.58 2.61 0.76
N SER A 306 -24.67 1.70 0.41
CA SER A 306 -24.77 0.29 0.80
C SER A 306 -24.42 0.09 2.28
N VAL A 307 -23.36 0.76 2.75
CA VAL A 307 -23.03 0.80 4.18
C VAL A 307 -24.21 1.38 4.97
N MET A 308 -24.73 2.54 4.57
CA MET A 308 -25.85 3.20 5.24
C MET A 308 -27.13 2.35 5.26
N SER A 309 -27.40 1.61 4.18
CA SER A 309 -28.55 0.70 4.12
C SER A 309 -28.41 -0.47 5.09
N GLU A 310 -27.19 -0.93 5.36
CA GLU A 310 -26.94 -1.95 6.39
C GLU A 310 -27.16 -1.39 7.80
N LEU A 311 -26.65 -0.19 8.07
CA LEU A 311 -26.79 0.47 9.38
C LEU A 311 -28.26 0.75 9.73
N LYS A 312 -29.10 1.10 8.74
CA LYS A 312 -30.54 1.34 8.92
C LYS A 312 -31.34 0.12 9.38
N LYS A 313 -30.82 -1.10 9.22
CA LYS A 313 -31.48 -2.33 9.70
C LYS A 313 -31.39 -2.48 11.21
N ILE A 314 -30.47 -1.75 11.85
CA ILE A 314 -30.21 -1.84 13.29
C ILE A 314 -31.19 -0.94 14.05
N PRO A 315 -31.91 -1.46 15.06
CA PRO A 315 -32.81 -0.65 15.87
C PRO A 315 -32.11 0.55 16.50
N ARG A 316 -32.83 1.68 16.59
CA ARG A 316 -32.29 2.88 17.24
C ARG A 316 -31.95 2.61 18.71
N GLY A 317 -30.84 3.18 19.19
CA GLY A 317 -30.40 3.07 20.59
C GLY A 317 -29.63 1.79 20.93
N LYS A 318 -29.23 1.00 19.94
CA LYS A 318 -28.33 -0.14 20.12
C LYS A 318 -26.88 0.25 19.81
N SER A 319 -25.96 -0.21 20.65
CA SER A 319 -24.53 -0.12 20.41
C SER A 319 -24.15 -1.10 19.30
N LEU A 320 -23.35 -0.66 18.33
CA LEU A 320 -23.10 -1.38 17.08
C LEU A 320 -21.60 -1.46 16.81
N TYR A 321 -21.14 -2.62 16.38
CA TYR A 321 -19.84 -2.79 15.73
C TYR A 321 -20.04 -3.61 14.45
N ALA A 322 -19.78 -3.02 13.29
CA ALA A 322 -20.02 -3.61 11.98
C ALA A 322 -18.75 -3.63 11.13
N GLY A 323 -18.49 -4.74 10.43
CA GLY A 323 -17.31 -4.91 9.59
C GLY A 323 -17.08 -6.36 9.19
N ASN A 324 -15.88 -6.67 8.70
CA ASN A 324 -15.47 -8.06 8.46
C ASN A 324 -14.81 -8.64 9.71
N MET A 325 -15.63 -9.18 10.61
CA MET A 325 -15.19 -9.70 11.91
C MET A 325 -14.31 -10.96 11.80
N ASN A 326 -13.16 -10.93 12.45
CA ASN A 326 -12.38 -12.10 12.82
C ASN A 326 -12.81 -12.62 14.18
N TYR A 327 -12.95 -13.94 14.27
CA TYR A 327 -13.22 -14.65 15.50
C TYR A 327 -12.04 -15.59 15.80
N HIS A 328 -11.61 -15.65 17.06
CA HIS A 328 -10.54 -16.56 17.51
C HIS A 328 -9.24 -16.46 16.68
N HIS A 329 -8.88 -15.25 16.25
CA HIS A 329 -7.67 -15.05 15.47
C HIS A 329 -6.45 -15.09 16.38
N LYS A 330 -5.50 -15.98 16.07
CA LYS A 330 -4.28 -16.16 16.85
C LYS A 330 -3.19 -15.17 16.42
N PRO A 331 -2.48 -14.52 17.36
CA PRO A 331 -1.30 -13.72 17.06
C PRO A 331 -0.29 -14.50 16.21
N LEU A 332 0.09 -13.92 15.06
CA LEU A 332 1.22 -14.46 14.31
C LEU A 332 2.48 -14.27 15.15
N ARG A 333 3.27 -15.33 15.33
CA ARG A 333 4.52 -15.27 16.11
C ARG A 333 5.76 -15.03 15.22
N ASN A 334 5.57 -14.97 13.90
CA ASN A 334 6.59 -14.72 12.90
C ASN A 334 6.01 -13.91 11.72
N GLY A 335 6.90 -13.40 10.87
CA GLY A 335 6.53 -12.57 9.72
C GLY A 335 6.31 -11.09 10.06
N LYS A 336 5.79 -10.33 9.09
CA LYS A 336 5.63 -8.87 9.18
C LYS A 336 4.81 -8.42 10.39
N TRP A 337 3.76 -9.19 10.70
CA TRP A 337 2.81 -8.87 11.76
C TRP A 337 3.07 -9.69 13.03
N ALA A 338 4.32 -10.10 13.24
CA ALA A 338 4.69 -10.89 14.40
C ALA A 338 4.42 -10.13 15.71
N VAL A 339 3.87 -10.85 16.68
CA VAL A 339 3.60 -10.38 18.03
C VAL A 339 4.22 -11.36 19.01
N THR A 340 5.11 -10.87 19.86
CA THR A 340 5.81 -11.72 20.82
C THR A 340 4.89 -12.14 21.96
N TYR A 341 5.29 -13.16 22.72
CA TYR A 341 4.52 -13.56 23.91
C TYR A 341 4.56 -12.50 25.01
N GLU A 342 5.60 -11.66 25.05
CA GLU A 342 5.64 -10.50 25.94
C GLU A 342 4.63 -9.43 25.53
N GLU A 343 4.43 -9.20 24.22
CA GLU A 343 3.46 -8.24 23.71
C GLU A 343 2.00 -8.73 23.86
N TRP A 344 1.77 -10.02 23.66
CA TRP A 344 0.45 -10.65 23.78
C TRP A 344 0.57 -12.09 24.30
N PRO A 345 0.38 -12.31 25.62
CA PRO A 345 0.49 -13.63 26.23
C PRO A 345 -0.71 -14.54 25.96
N GLU A 346 -1.89 -13.98 25.65
CA GLU A 346 -3.11 -14.75 25.41
C GLU A 346 -3.06 -15.54 24.07
N GLU A 347 -3.88 -16.58 23.94
CA GLU A 347 -3.89 -17.40 22.71
C GLU A 347 -4.54 -16.72 21.52
N ASP A 348 -5.64 -16.01 21.77
CA ASP A 348 -6.48 -15.40 20.74
C ASP A 348 -6.55 -13.88 20.98
N TYR A 349 -6.76 -13.13 19.90
CA TYR A 349 -7.26 -11.76 19.97
C TYR A 349 -8.76 -11.75 20.28
N PRO A 350 -9.28 -10.66 20.89
CA PRO A 350 -10.72 -10.45 20.99
C PRO A 350 -11.35 -10.36 19.60
N THR A 351 -12.68 -10.47 19.50
CA THR A 351 -13.37 -10.30 18.21
C THR A 351 -13.15 -8.89 17.66
N TYR A 352 -12.64 -8.77 16.45
CA TYR A 352 -12.32 -7.49 15.83
C TYR A 352 -12.63 -7.47 14.32
N ALA A 353 -12.98 -6.32 13.77
CA ALA A 353 -13.16 -6.15 12.33
C ALA A 353 -11.82 -5.90 11.63
N ASN A 354 -11.58 -6.54 10.48
CA ASN A 354 -10.38 -6.36 9.67
C ASN A 354 -10.28 -4.95 9.02
N GLY A 355 -9.10 -4.71 8.42
CA GLY A 355 -8.70 -3.49 7.69
C GLY A 355 -9.57 -2.93 6.55
N PRO A 356 -10.51 -3.64 5.86
CA PRO A 356 -11.36 -2.99 4.85
C PRO A 356 -12.34 -1.94 5.41
N GLY A 357 -12.24 -1.61 6.70
CA GLY A 357 -13.00 -0.60 7.39
C GLY A 357 -14.11 -1.20 8.24
N TYR A 358 -14.53 -0.43 9.23
CA TYR A 358 -15.55 -0.83 10.19
C TYR A 358 -16.35 0.38 10.65
N VAL A 359 -17.54 0.13 11.21
CA VAL A 359 -18.43 1.16 11.76
C VAL A 359 -18.73 0.84 13.22
N ILE A 360 -18.58 1.84 14.09
CA ILE A 360 -18.99 1.79 15.49
C ILE A 360 -20.08 2.84 15.77
N SER A 361 -20.90 2.61 16.78
CA SER A 361 -21.85 3.60 17.29
C SER A 361 -21.14 4.65 18.17
N SER A 362 -21.74 5.84 18.26
CA SER A 362 -21.16 6.98 19.00
C SER A 362 -20.91 6.73 20.49
N ASP A 363 -21.69 5.87 21.15
CA ASP A 363 -21.53 5.52 22.56
C ASP A 363 -20.26 4.69 22.82
N ILE A 364 -19.93 3.77 21.90
CA ILE A 364 -18.68 3.03 21.92
C ILE A 364 -17.51 4.00 21.72
N ALA A 365 -17.60 4.89 20.73
CA ALA A 365 -16.57 5.90 20.48
C ALA A 365 -16.37 6.84 21.68
N ASP A 366 -17.45 7.30 22.32
CA ASP A 366 -17.39 8.16 23.50
C ASP A 366 -16.76 7.46 24.71
N SER A 367 -17.06 6.17 24.91
CA SER A 367 -16.42 5.36 25.94
C SER A 367 -14.91 5.22 25.69
N ILE A 368 -14.49 4.99 24.45
CA ILE A 368 -13.06 4.92 24.07
C ILE A 368 -12.36 6.24 24.41
N VAL A 369 -12.94 7.36 24.00
CA VAL A 369 -12.39 8.70 24.24
C VAL A 369 -12.31 9.01 25.73
N SER A 370 -13.33 8.64 26.50
CA SER A 370 -13.38 8.81 27.96
C SER A 370 -12.34 7.97 28.69
N GLU A 371 -12.17 6.71 28.29
CA GLU A 371 -11.13 5.84 28.85
C GLU A 371 -9.72 6.31 28.47
N PHE A 372 -9.53 6.82 27.26
CA PHE A 372 -8.25 7.39 26.82
C PHE A 372 -7.87 8.62 27.65
N ALA A 373 -8.82 9.56 27.82
CA ALA A 373 -8.62 10.77 28.61
C ALA A 373 -8.32 10.50 30.10
N THR A 374 -8.77 9.35 30.61
CA THR A 374 -8.51 8.90 31.99
C THR A 374 -7.33 7.93 32.11
N HIS A 375 -6.56 7.73 31.04
CA HIS A 375 -5.41 6.81 30.97
C HIS A 375 -5.75 5.35 31.32
N LYS A 376 -7.00 4.93 31.09
CA LYS A 376 -7.48 3.56 31.35
C LYS A 376 -7.53 2.69 30.09
N LEU A 377 -7.48 3.32 28.91
CA LEU A 377 -7.54 2.61 27.63
C LEU A 377 -6.22 1.87 27.37
N ARG A 378 -6.27 0.55 27.20
CA ARG A 378 -5.11 -0.26 26.81
C ARG A 378 -4.89 -0.09 25.30
N LEU A 379 -3.70 0.36 24.90
CA LEU A 379 -3.32 0.51 23.50
C LEU A 379 -2.52 -0.69 23.02
N PHE A 380 -2.67 -1.06 21.76
CA PHE A 380 -1.89 -2.08 21.10
C PHE A 380 -1.52 -1.64 19.67
N LYS A 381 -0.34 -2.07 19.17
CA LYS A 381 0.20 -1.58 17.90
C LYS A 381 -0.70 -1.86 16.69
N MET A 382 -1.46 -2.95 16.72
CA MET A 382 -2.46 -3.25 15.70
C MET A 382 -3.77 -2.56 16.04
N GLU A 383 -4.13 -1.59 15.23
CA GLU A 383 -5.27 -0.70 15.48
C GLU A 383 -6.62 -1.43 15.42
N ASP A 384 -6.86 -2.26 14.39
CA ASP A 384 -8.06 -3.09 14.28
C ASP A 384 -8.25 -3.98 15.55
N VAL A 385 -7.17 -4.58 16.05
CA VAL A 385 -7.19 -5.39 17.27
C VAL A 385 -7.46 -4.54 18.51
N SER A 386 -6.87 -3.34 18.58
CA SER A 386 -7.16 -2.39 19.66
C SER A 386 -8.64 -2.03 19.70
N MET A 387 -9.26 -1.77 18.55
CA MET A 387 -10.71 -1.54 18.48
C MET A 387 -11.49 -2.75 19.02
N GLY A 388 -11.11 -3.98 18.64
CA GLY A 388 -11.71 -5.20 19.20
C GLY A 388 -11.61 -5.28 20.73
N MET A 389 -10.44 -4.97 21.30
CA MET A 389 -10.24 -4.93 22.76
C MET A 389 -11.15 -3.92 23.44
N TRP A 390 -11.29 -2.72 22.86
CA TRP A 390 -12.10 -1.65 23.44
C TRP A 390 -13.59 -1.97 23.36
N VAL A 391 -14.05 -2.51 22.23
CA VAL A 391 -15.45 -2.94 22.06
C VAL A 391 -15.78 -4.12 22.98
N GLU A 392 -14.89 -5.10 23.13
CA GLU A 392 -15.08 -6.20 24.07
C GLU A 392 -15.21 -5.69 25.51
N ARG A 393 -14.36 -4.73 25.91
CA ARG A 393 -14.45 -4.11 27.23
C ARG A 393 -15.78 -3.38 27.42
N PHE A 394 -16.24 -2.61 26.43
CA PHE A 394 -17.54 -1.97 26.45
C PHE A 394 -18.69 -2.99 26.52
N ASN A 395 -18.56 -4.12 25.80
CA ASN A 395 -19.56 -5.16 25.76
C ASN A 395 -19.83 -5.82 27.13
N ASN A 396 -18.86 -5.79 28.04
CA ASN A 396 -19.02 -6.27 29.41
C ASN A 396 -19.97 -5.40 30.25
N THR A 397 -20.23 -4.15 29.86
CA THR A 397 -21.10 -3.22 30.57
C THR A 397 -22.32 -2.80 29.76
N GLY A 398 -22.24 -2.79 28.43
CA GLY A 398 -23.35 -2.47 27.52
C GLY A 398 -23.40 -3.44 26.35
N GLN A 399 -24.57 -4.00 26.05
CA GLN A 399 -24.70 -5.01 24.99
C GLN A 399 -24.39 -4.44 23.60
N VAL A 400 -23.34 -4.96 22.94
CA VAL A 400 -22.94 -4.61 21.57
C VAL A 400 -23.53 -5.59 20.57
N GLN A 401 -24.13 -5.06 19.50
CA GLN A 401 -24.52 -5.84 18.34
C GLN A 401 -23.36 -5.90 17.35
N TYR A 402 -22.80 -7.09 17.15
CA TYR A 402 -21.79 -7.34 16.12
C TYR A 402 -22.47 -7.67 14.78
N VAL A 403 -22.08 -6.98 13.71
CA VAL A 403 -22.55 -7.23 12.35
C VAL A 403 -21.36 -7.64 11.48
N HIS A 404 -21.26 -8.94 11.20
CA HIS A 404 -20.25 -9.50 10.32
C HIS A 404 -20.73 -9.50 8.87
N SER A 405 -19.91 -9.00 7.94
CA SER A 405 -20.16 -9.12 6.50
C SER A 405 -18.86 -9.18 5.71
N VAL A 406 -18.72 -10.23 4.88
CA VAL A 406 -17.61 -10.38 3.92
C VAL A 406 -17.63 -9.32 2.80
N LYS A 407 -18.73 -8.56 2.68
CA LYS A 407 -18.83 -7.43 1.75
C LYS A 407 -17.95 -6.25 2.18
N PHE A 408 -17.51 -6.19 3.44
CA PHE A 408 -16.32 -5.43 3.79
C PHE A 408 -15.09 -6.22 3.28
N CYS A 409 -14.77 -6.04 2.00
CA CYS A 409 -13.87 -6.93 1.26
C CYS A 409 -12.41 -6.60 1.56
N GLN A 410 -11.70 -7.53 2.20
CA GLN A 410 -10.31 -7.37 2.62
C GLN A 410 -9.26 -7.59 1.52
N PHE A 411 -9.62 -8.32 0.44
CA PHE A 411 -8.69 -8.83 -0.58
C PHE A 411 -9.06 -8.36 -1.99
N GLY A 412 -8.90 -7.07 -2.24
CA GLY A 412 -9.24 -6.41 -3.49
C GLY A 412 -10.72 -6.04 -3.54
N CYS A 413 -11.49 -6.76 -4.34
CA CYS A 413 -12.89 -6.46 -4.61
C CYS A 413 -13.66 -7.75 -4.90
N ILE A 414 -14.93 -7.80 -4.46
CA ILE A 414 -15.93 -8.80 -4.84
C ILE A 414 -17.18 -8.10 -5.35
N ASP A 415 -17.96 -8.72 -6.24
CA ASP A 415 -19.20 -8.09 -6.72
C ASP A 415 -20.17 -7.79 -5.56
N ASP A 416 -20.82 -6.62 -5.66
CA ASP A 416 -21.72 -6.09 -4.62
C ASP A 416 -21.06 -5.88 -3.23
N TYR A 417 -19.78 -5.52 -3.21
CA TYR A 417 -19.04 -5.13 -2.00
C TYR A 417 -19.66 -3.89 -1.29
N TYR A 418 -19.41 -3.76 0.01
CA TYR A 418 -19.66 -2.55 0.81
C TYR A 418 -18.42 -1.66 0.83
N THR A 419 -17.27 -2.28 1.06
CA THR A 419 -15.95 -1.67 0.89
C THR A 419 -15.05 -2.61 0.09
N ALA A 420 -14.13 -2.05 -0.68
CA ALA A 420 -13.12 -2.77 -1.45
C ALA A 420 -11.73 -2.25 -1.04
N HIS A 421 -10.85 -3.16 -0.65
CA HIS A 421 -9.50 -2.87 -0.16
C HIS A 421 -8.60 -4.06 -0.54
N TYR A 422 -7.40 -3.89 -1.08
CA TYR A 422 -6.66 -2.67 -1.37
C TYR A 422 -7.00 -2.10 -2.76
N GLN A 423 -7.12 -0.78 -2.90
CA GLN A 423 -7.40 -0.10 -4.18
C GLN A 423 -6.41 1.04 -4.42
N SER A 424 -5.63 0.93 -5.50
CA SER A 424 -4.81 2.03 -6.01
C SER A 424 -5.67 3.23 -6.46
N PRO A 425 -5.10 4.44 -6.56
CA PRO A 425 -5.79 5.62 -7.09
C PRO A 425 -6.54 5.38 -8.40
N ARG A 426 -5.93 4.63 -9.33
CA ARG A 426 -6.54 4.30 -10.64
C ARG A 426 -7.70 3.31 -10.50
N GLN A 427 -7.58 2.32 -9.63
CA GLN A 427 -8.66 1.38 -9.37
C GLN A 427 -9.85 2.08 -8.71
N MET A 428 -9.63 3.02 -7.79
CA MET A 428 -10.71 3.82 -7.21
C MET A 428 -11.52 4.57 -8.28
N LEU A 429 -10.84 5.23 -9.22
CA LEU A 429 -11.51 5.92 -10.33
C LEU A 429 -12.30 4.96 -11.20
N CYS A 430 -11.75 3.79 -11.53
CA CYS A 430 -12.46 2.77 -12.29
C CYS A 430 -13.70 2.24 -11.55
N LEU A 431 -13.59 1.96 -10.25
CA LEU A 431 -14.72 1.52 -9.43
C LEU A 431 -15.80 2.60 -9.37
N TRP A 432 -15.39 3.88 -9.30
CA TRP A 432 -16.31 5.01 -9.33
C TRP A 432 -17.08 5.11 -10.64
N ASP A 433 -16.39 5.04 -11.78
CA ASP A 433 -17.04 5.12 -13.10
C ASP A 433 -18.06 3.99 -13.29
N LYS A 434 -17.71 2.76 -12.85
CA LYS A 434 -18.64 1.63 -12.88
C LYS A 434 -19.84 1.84 -11.96
N LEU A 435 -19.61 2.36 -10.76
CA LEU A 435 -20.68 2.65 -9.80
C LEU A 435 -21.62 3.73 -10.34
N GLN A 436 -21.10 4.79 -10.96
CA GLN A 436 -21.89 5.83 -11.62
C GLN A 436 -22.71 5.28 -12.79
N ALA A 437 -22.20 4.25 -13.49
CA ALA A 437 -22.94 3.50 -14.50
C ALA A 437 -23.94 2.47 -13.91
N GLY A 438 -24.16 2.47 -12.59
CA GLY A 438 -25.09 1.58 -11.90
C GLY A 438 -24.57 0.15 -11.68
N LYS A 439 -23.27 -0.10 -11.83
CA LYS A 439 -22.65 -1.42 -11.71
C LYS A 439 -21.66 -1.47 -10.56
N ALA A 440 -21.97 -2.21 -9.50
CA ALA A 440 -21.03 -2.50 -8.40
C ALA A 440 -20.13 -3.70 -8.73
N GLN A 441 -19.31 -3.55 -9.79
CA GLN A 441 -18.45 -4.60 -10.32
C GLN A 441 -16.97 -4.25 -10.16
N CYS A 442 -16.16 -5.26 -9.91
CA CYS A 442 -14.72 -5.09 -9.75
C CYS A 442 -14.02 -4.66 -11.04
N CYS A 443 -12.93 -3.91 -10.90
CA CYS A 443 -12.08 -3.53 -12.02
C CYS A 443 -11.12 -4.67 -12.36
N ASN A 444 -11.07 -5.05 -13.65
CA ASN A 444 -10.12 -6.05 -14.10
C ASN A 444 -8.73 -5.41 -14.11
N MET A 445 -7.76 -6.06 -13.46
CA MET A 445 -6.35 -5.74 -13.62
C MET A 445 -5.96 -6.16 -15.06
N ARG A 446 -5.92 -5.21 -15.98
CA ARG A 446 -5.39 -5.41 -17.34
C ARG A 446 -4.29 -4.41 -17.60
#